data_AF-A0A7W0S131-F1
#
_entry.id   AF-A0A7W0S131-F1
#
_cell.length_a   1.000
_cell.length_b   1.000
_cell.length_c   1.000
_cell.angle_alpha   90.00
_cell.angle_beta   90.00
_cell.angle_gamma   90.00
#
_symmetry.space_group_name_H-M   'P 1'
#
loop_
_entity.id
_entity.type
_entity.pdbx_description
1 polymer ?
#
loop_
_entity_poly.entity_id
_entity_poly.type
_entity_poly.pdbx_seq_one_letter_code
_entity_poly.pdbx_strand_id
1 'polypeptide(L)'
;MGCHDPLELRDDVAAFFKAVRREVGELPYLWVPEWHPGGHGLHLHFAVGRYVSQPLIRDLWGNGFVHIKLLGNLPVGSGAFEEARLAARYLSKYVTKNVGEERVSGLHRYEVAQGFQPQPVPLLGRSMDDLVEQASERMGGAPEYVWRSSEQEGWQGPPAYWLAWSG
;
A
#
# COMPACT_ATOMS: atom_id res chain seq x y z
N MET A 1 24.96 -7.26 7.14
CA MET A 1 24.74 -7.80 5.78
C MET A 1 23.24 -7.73 5.55
N GLY A 2 22.75 -7.19 4.43
CA GLY A 2 21.30 -7.08 4.20
C GLY A 2 20.75 -8.23 3.36
N CYS A 3 19.42 -8.34 3.34
CA CYS A 3 18.70 -9.34 2.57
C CYS A 3 18.69 -8.95 1.08
N HIS A 4 19.08 -9.86 0.19
CA HIS A 4 19.06 -9.67 -1.27
C HIS A 4 18.16 -10.70 -1.99
N ASP A 5 17.36 -11.44 -1.24
CA ASP A 5 16.38 -12.39 -1.80
C ASP A 5 14.95 -11.90 -1.52
N PRO A 6 14.17 -11.55 -2.57
CA PRO A 6 12.77 -11.17 -2.41
C PRO A 6 11.86 -12.22 -1.76
N LEU A 7 12.23 -13.51 -1.82
CA LEU A 7 11.49 -14.60 -1.16
C LEU A 7 11.82 -14.66 0.32
N GLU A 8 13.10 -14.62 0.68
CA GLU A 8 13.55 -14.54 2.08
C GLU A 8 12.92 -13.35 2.81
N LEU A 9 12.89 -12.16 2.19
CA LEU A 9 12.22 -11.00 2.75
C LEU A 9 10.75 -11.26 3.07
N ARG A 10 10.02 -11.99 2.22
CA ARG A 10 8.59 -12.26 2.44
C ARG A 10 8.38 -13.21 3.60
N ASP A 11 9.23 -14.21 3.75
CA ASP A 11 9.18 -15.12 4.90
C ASP A 11 9.47 -14.38 6.21
N ASP A 12 10.49 -13.51 6.21
CA ASP A 12 10.81 -12.65 7.35
C ASP A 12 9.65 -11.71 7.72
N VAL A 13 9.07 -11.05 6.72
CA VAL A 13 7.93 -10.13 6.94
C VAL A 13 6.70 -10.89 7.44
N ALA A 14 6.46 -12.11 6.92
CA ALA A 14 5.38 -12.96 7.39
C ALA A 14 5.60 -13.39 8.86
N ALA A 15 6.82 -13.79 9.22
CA ALA A 15 7.17 -14.13 10.60
C ALA A 15 7.00 -12.92 11.54
N PHE A 16 7.48 -11.75 11.11
CA PHE A 16 7.36 -10.50 11.84
C PHE A 16 5.89 -10.13 12.11
N PHE A 17 5.03 -10.04 11.09
CA PHE A 17 3.63 -9.66 11.31
C PHE A 17 2.83 -10.72 12.07
N LYS A 18 3.19 -12.01 11.98
CA LYS A 18 2.63 -13.05 12.86
C LYS A 18 3.01 -12.78 14.32
N ALA A 19 4.26 -12.42 14.61
CA ALA A 19 4.71 -12.10 15.95
C ALA A 19 4.03 -10.83 16.49
N VAL A 20 3.97 -9.76 15.69
CA VAL A 20 3.27 -8.52 16.06
C VAL A 20 1.81 -8.80 16.41
N ARG A 21 1.10 -9.58 15.58
CA ARG A 21 -0.31 -9.94 15.85
C ARG A 21 -0.51 -10.75 17.13
N ARG A 22 0.46 -11.55 17.56
CA ARG A 22 0.39 -12.25 18.86
C ARG A 22 0.42 -11.27 20.03
N GLU A 23 1.20 -10.20 19.92
CA GLU A 23 1.36 -9.21 20.98
C GLU A 23 0.21 -8.21 21.03
N VAL A 24 -0.29 -7.77 19.86
CA VAL A 24 -1.29 -6.69 19.82
C VAL A 24 -2.71 -7.18 19.51
N GLY A 25 -2.88 -8.37 18.92
CA GLY A 25 -4.14 -8.86 18.36
C GLY A 25 -4.31 -8.54 16.87
N GLU A 26 -5.55 -8.51 16.38
CA GLU A 26 -5.82 -8.22 14.96
C GLU A 26 -5.18 -6.90 14.51
N LEU A 27 -4.54 -6.92 13.34
CA LEU A 27 -3.78 -5.79 12.84
C LEU A 27 -3.91 -5.70 11.32
N PRO A 28 -4.63 -4.69 10.79
CA PRO A 28 -4.48 -4.26 9.41
C PRO A 28 -3.07 -3.69 9.20
N TYR A 29 -2.43 -4.12 8.12
CA TYR A 29 -1.16 -3.58 7.67
C TYR A 29 -1.06 -3.63 6.15
N LEU A 30 -0.19 -2.79 5.61
CA LEU A 30 0.24 -2.74 4.22
C LEU A 30 1.76 -2.61 4.21
N TRP A 31 2.45 -3.33 3.34
CA TRP A 31 3.90 -3.17 3.19
C TRP A 31 4.37 -3.26 1.74
N VAL A 32 5.54 -2.67 1.49
CA VAL A 32 6.19 -2.55 0.18
C VAL A 32 7.69 -2.81 0.32
N PRO A 33 8.30 -3.67 -0.52
CA PRO A 33 9.75 -3.81 -0.60
C PRO A 33 10.38 -2.70 -1.45
N GLU A 34 11.57 -2.23 -1.07
CA GLU A 34 12.39 -1.30 -1.86
C GLU A 34 13.85 -1.78 -1.90
N TRP A 35 14.51 -1.78 -3.06
CA TRP A 35 15.97 -1.92 -3.08
C TRP A 35 16.66 -0.64 -2.56
N HIS A 36 17.49 -0.77 -1.52
CA HIS A 36 18.21 0.38 -0.98
C HIS A 36 19.13 0.98 -2.05
N PRO A 37 19.11 2.31 -2.28
CA PRO A 37 19.95 2.95 -3.30
C PRO A 37 21.45 2.78 -3.07
N GLY A 38 21.89 2.54 -1.84
CA GLY A 38 23.28 2.24 -1.49
C GLY A 38 23.70 0.76 -1.68
N GLY A 39 22.83 -0.10 -2.21
CA GLY A 39 23.15 -1.52 -2.46
C GLY A 39 23.21 -2.38 -1.19
N HIS A 40 22.64 -1.92 -0.08
CA HIS A 40 22.67 -2.63 1.21
C HIS A 40 21.68 -3.81 1.30
N GLY A 41 20.85 -4.01 0.29
CA GLY A 41 19.78 -5.02 0.28
C GLY A 41 18.39 -4.41 0.20
N LEU A 42 17.38 -5.23 0.46
CA LEU A 42 15.97 -4.88 0.48
C LEU A 42 15.59 -4.18 1.79
N HIS A 43 14.77 -3.15 1.64
CA HIS A 43 14.12 -2.40 2.70
C HIS A 43 12.64 -2.73 2.75
N LEU A 44 12.09 -2.70 3.96
CA LEU A 44 10.66 -2.85 4.21
C LEU A 44 10.06 -1.51 4.61
N HIS A 45 9.12 -1.00 3.81
CA HIS A 45 8.26 0.10 4.19
C HIS A 45 6.88 -0.43 4.54
N PHE A 46 6.35 -0.12 5.72
CA PHE A 46 5.02 -0.58 6.11
C PHE A 46 4.22 0.46 6.88
N ALA A 47 2.89 0.31 6.84
CA ALA A 47 1.95 1.03 7.67
C ALA A 47 1.06 0.03 8.42
N VAL A 48 0.65 0.40 9.63
CA VAL A 48 -0.21 -0.39 10.51
C VAL A 48 -1.42 0.47 10.89
N GLY A 49 -2.61 -0.12 10.98
CA GLY A 49 -3.85 0.63 11.24
C GLY A 49 -4.08 1.01 12.71
N ARG A 50 -3.07 0.87 13.56
CA ARG A 50 -3.03 1.44 14.92
C ARG A 50 -1.59 1.62 15.36
N TYR A 51 -1.40 2.36 16.44
CA TYR A 51 -0.09 2.54 17.03
C TYR A 51 0.50 1.22 17.52
N VAL A 52 1.74 0.93 17.09
CA VAL A 52 2.60 -0.14 17.59
C VAL A 52 3.92 0.52 17.96
N SER A 53 4.39 0.30 19.20
CA SER A 53 5.53 1.05 19.72
C SER A 53 6.82 0.68 18.99
N GLN A 54 7.71 1.66 18.81
CA GLN A 54 9.02 1.42 18.18
C GLN A 54 9.85 0.34 18.89
N PRO A 55 9.92 0.31 20.24
CA PRO A 55 10.62 -0.76 20.93
C PRO A 55 10.07 -2.13 20.57
N LEU A 56 8.75 -2.32 20.59
CA LEU A 56 8.13 -3.59 20.23
C LEU A 56 8.45 -4.01 18.78
N ILE A 57 8.37 -3.08 17.83
CA ILE A 57 8.70 -3.35 16.43
C ILE A 57 10.16 -3.79 16.29
N ARG A 58 11.09 -3.08 16.95
CA ARG A 58 12.51 -3.41 16.91
C ARG A 58 12.79 -4.78 17.50
N ASP A 59 12.19 -5.08 18.65
CA ASP A 59 12.43 -6.31 19.39
C ASP A 59 11.85 -7.53 18.62
N LEU A 60 10.71 -7.36 17.94
CA LEU A 60 10.08 -8.41 17.12
C LEU A 60 10.71 -8.57 15.73
N TRP A 61 11.21 -7.49 15.13
CA TRP A 61 11.78 -7.54 13.78
C TRP A 61 13.12 -8.26 13.76
N GLY A 62 14.00 -7.99 14.73
CA GLY A 62 15.29 -8.67 14.87
C GLY A 62 16.31 -8.43 13.75
N ASN A 63 15.92 -7.78 12.64
CA ASN A 63 16.72 -7.68 11.41
C ASN A 63 17.13 -6.23 11.09
N GLY A 64 18.39 -5.85 11.33
CA GLY A 64 18.88 -4.52 10.91
C GLY A 64 18.21 -3.35 11.63
N PHE A 65 17.95 -2.24 10.92
CA PHE A 65 17.54 -0.97 11.51
C PHE A 65 16.04 -0.70 11.35
N VAL A 66 15.38 -0.30 12.44
CA VAL A 66 13.98 0.14 12.43
C VAL A 66 13.92 1.65 12.60
N HIS A 67 13.37 2.33 11.60
CA HIS A 67 13.06 3.75 11.65
C HIS A 67 11.54 3.96 11.53
N ILE A 68 10.96 4.70 12.48
CA ILE A 68 9.54 5.06 12.44
C ILE A 68 9.41 6.53 12.09
N LYS A 69 8.56 6.79 11.10
CA LYS A 69 8.15 8.14 10.74
C LYS A 69 6.68 8.33 11.09
N LEU A 70 6.37 9.33 11.91
CA LEU A 70 5.00 9.79 12.05
C LEU A 70 4.60 10.50 10.75
N LEU A 71 3.57 9.97 10.08
CA LEU A 71 2.91 10.66 8.98
C LEU A 71 1.87 11.60 9.60
N GLY A 72 1.99 12.90 9.34
CA GLY A 72 1.11 13.90 9.93
C GLY A 72 0.93 15.10 9.02
N ASN A 73 0.65 16.26 9.63
CA ASN A 73 0.31 17.51 8.92
C ASN A 73 -1.02 17.43 8.15
N LEU A 74 -1.98 16.71 8.74
CA LEU A 74 -3.37 16.69 8.29
C LEU A 74 -4.16 17.84 8.94
N PRO A 75 -5.19 18.41 8.27
CA PRO A 75 -6.06 19.40 8.86
C PRO A 75 -6.66 18.94 10.20
N VAL A 76 -6.86 19.87 11.13
CA VAL A 76 -7.58 19.60 12.39
C VAL A 76 -8.97 19.05 12.05
N GLY A 77 -9.34 17.93 12.68
CA GLY A 77 -10.60 17.23 12.41
C GLY A 77 -10.47 16.10 11.38
N SER A 78 -9.29 15.87 10.80
CA SER A 78 -9.05 14.69 9.95
C SER A 78 -9.25 13.40 10.74
N GLY A 79 -9.98 12.46 10.15
CA GLY A 79 -10.24 11.14 10.74
C GLY A 79 -9.36 10.03 10.15
N ALA A 80 -9.64 8.80 10.56
CA ALA A 80 -8.90 7.60 10.16
C ALA A 80 -8.80 7.40 8.63
N PHE A 81 -9.80 7.86 7.87
CA PHE A 81 -9.78 7.77 6.41
C PHE A 81 -8.64 8.59 5.79
N GLU A 82 -8.47 9.85 6.22
CA GLU A 82 -7.42 10.71 5.67
C GLU A 82 -6.02 10.31 6.16
N GLU A 83 -5.92 9.77 7.36
CA GLU A 83 -4.69 9.13 7.86
C GLU A 83 -4.29 7.94 6.99
N ALA A 84 -5.25 7.05 6.69
CA ALA A 84 -5.03 5.90 5.80
C ALA A 84 -4.61 6.34 4.40
N ARG A 85 -5.23 7.40 3.87
CA ARG A 85 -4.89 7.96 2.55
C ARG A 85 -3.49 8.57 2.52
N LEU A 86 -3.10 9.29 3.57
CA LEU A 86 -1.75 9.81 3.71
C LEU A 86 -0.73 8.67 3.76
N ALA A 87 -1.01 7.60 4.49
CA ALA A 87 -0.17 6.40 4.54
C ALA A 87 -0.06 5.71 3.17
N ALA A 88 -1.17 5.51 2.47
CA ALA A 88 -1.21 4.92 1.14
C ALA A 88 -0.40 5.76 0.13
N ARG A 89 -0.54 7.09 0.14
CA ARG A 89 0.24 8.02 -0.70
C ARG A 89 1.73 8.01 -0.36
N TYR A 90 2.09 7.82 0.91
CA TYR A 90 3.49 7.69 1.30
C TYR A 90 4.09 6.39 0.77
N LEU A 91 3.38 5.26 0.95
CA LEU A 91 3.83 3.95 0.52
C LEU A 91 3.84 3.77 -1.00
N SER A 92 2.93 4.41 -1.73
CA SER A 92 2.85 4.30 -3.20
C SER A 92 4.13 4.76 -3.91
N LYS A 93 4.92 5.65 -3.28
CA LYS A 93 6.25 6.05 -3.77
C LYS A 93 7.20 4.86 -3.93
N TYR A 94 7.07 3.86 -3.08
CA TYR A 94 7.95 2.70 -3.04
C TYR A 94 7.44 1.55 -3.93
N VAL A 95 6.17 1.60 -4.34
CA VAL A 95 5.59 0.61 -5.27
C VAL A 95 6.21 0.73 -6.67
N THR A 96 6.67 1.92 -7.03
CA THR A 96 7.26 2.21 -8.34
C THR A 96 8.78 2.41 -8.29
N LYS A 97 9.34 2.69 -7.12
CA LYS A 97 10.75 3.02 -6.95
C LYS A 97 11.60 1.78 -6.74
N ASN A 98 12.67 1.66 -7.53
CA ASN A 98 13.74 0.68 -7.32
C ASN A 98 13.22 -0.74 -7.06
N VAL A 99 12.11 -1.12 -7.68
CA VAL A 99 11.77 -2.53 -7.89
C VAL A 99 12.59 -2.87 -9.13
N GLY A 100 13.49 -3.86 -9.07
CA GLY A 100 14.47 -4.11 -10.14
C GLY A 100 13.85 -4.10 -11.54
N GLU A 101 14.68 -3.84 -12.57
CA GLU A 101 14.22 -3.71 -13.97
C GLU A 101 13.32 -4.88 -14.41
N GLU A 102 13.53 -6.06 -13.83
CA GLU A 102 12.68 -7.24 -14.00
C GLU A 102 11.70 -7.45 -12.84
N ARG A 103 10.41 -7.53 -13.18
CA ARG A 103 9.37 -7.99 -12.26
C ARG A 103 9.57 -9.49 -11.99
N VAL A 104 9.88 -9.84 -10.74
CA VAL A 104 9.87 -11.25 -10.32
C VAL A 104 8.44 -11.80 -10.47
N SER A 105 8.29 -12.79 -11.34
CA SER A 105 6.98 -13.40 -11.64
C SER A 105 6.34 -13.97 -10.36
N GLY A 106 5.02 -13.84 -10.25
CA GLY A 106 4.25 -14.35 -9.12
C GLY A 106 4.31 -13.51 -7.83
N LEU A 107 5.12 -12.44 -7.78
CA LEU A 107 5.23 -11.59 -6.60
C LEU A 107 4.47 -10.26 -6.76
N HIS A 108 3.70 -9.88 -5.74
CA HIS A 108 3.06 -8.57 -5.69
C HIS A 108 4.07 -7.46 -5.34
N ARG A 109 3.80 -6.24 -5.79
CA ARG A 109 4.61 -5.06 -5.47
C ARG A 109 4.33 -4.51 -4.07
N TYR A 110 3.22 -4.90 -3.48
CA TYR A 110 2.85 -4.62 -2.11
C TYR A 110 2.02 -5.78 -1.60
N GLU A 111 1.98 -5.96 -0.29
CA GLU A 111 1.12 -6.96 0.34
C GLU A 111 0.33 -6.33 1.47
N VAL A 112 -0.85 -6.84 1.71
CA VAL A 112 -1.72 -6.42 2.81
C VAL A 112 -1.93 -7.56 3.79
N ALA A 113 -2.32 -7.18 5.00
CA ALA A 113 -2.83 -8.09 6.01
C ALA A 113 -3.86 -9.09 5.42
N GLN A 114 -3.70 -10.39 5.71
CA GLN A 114 -4.70 -11.40 5.37
C GLN A 114 -6.06 -11.01 5.99
N GLY A 115 -7.11 -11.02 5.17
CA GLY A 115 -8.47 -10.60 5.54
C GLY A 115 -8.76 -9.11 5.29
N PHE A 116 -7.73 -8.32 4.92
CA PHE A 116 -7.84 -6.89 4.66
C PHE A 116 -7.61 -6.54 3.18
N GLN A 117 -7.68 -7.52 2.29
CA GLN A 117 -7.68 -7.30 0.85
C GLN A 117 -8.92 -6.50 0.43
N PRO A 118 -8.77 -5.46 -0.42
CA PRO A 118 -9.94 -4.79 -0.99
C PRO A 118 -10.75 -5.81 -1.79
N GLN A 119 -12.07 -5.81 -1.58
CA GLN A 119 -12.98 -6.71 -2.28
C GLN A 119 -13.32 -6.12 -3.66
N PRO A 120 -13.17 -6.88 -4.75
CA PRO A 120 -13.64 -6.46 -6.05
C PRO A 120 -15.17 -6.31 -6.04
N VAL A 121 -15.65 -5.14 -6.46
CA VAL A 121 -17.08 -4.87 -6.59
C VAL A 121 -17.41 -4.72 -8.08
N PRO A 122 -18.09 -5.69 -8.71
CA PRO A 122 -18.47 -5.56 -10.11
C PRO A 122 -19.56 -4.50 -10.27
N LEU A 123 -19.37 -3.61 -11.24
CA LEU A 123 -20.37 -2.64 -11.69
C LEU A 123 -20.73 -2.96 -13.15
N LEU A 124 -22.00 -2.79 -13.51
CA LEU A 124 -22.51 -2.97 -14.86
C LEU A 124 -23.24 -1.69 -15.27
N GLY A 125 -22.85 -1.12 -16.39
CA GLY A 125 -23.42 0.12 -16.90
C GLY A 125 -23.48 0.11 -18.42
N ARG A 126 -24.30 0.99 -18.97
CA ARG A 126 -24.50 1.16 -20.42
C ARG A 126 -23.44 2.06 -21.05
N SER A 127 -22.73 2.82 -20.21
CA SER A 127 -21.64 3.70 -20.60
C SER A 127 -20.64 3.80 -19.45
N MET A 128 -19.49 4.43 -19.72
CA MET A 128 -18.52 4.73 -18.67
C MET A 128 -19.02 5.79 -17.70
N ASP A 129 -19.79 6.77 -18.17
CA ASP A 129 -20.35 7.81 -17.28
C ASP A 129 -21.35 7.20 -16.29
N ASP A 130 -22.16 6.23 -16.73
CA ASP A 130 -23.05 5.43 -15.87
C ASP A 130 -22.25 4.65 -14.80
N LEU A 131 -21.11 4.04 -15.19
CA LEU A 131 -20.24 3.37 -14.22
C LEU A 131 -19.59 4.35 -13.21
N VAL A 132 -19.20 5.54 -13.66
CA VAL A 132 -18.64 6.58 -12.76
C VAL A 132 -19.71 7.10 -11.81
N GLU A 133 -20.94 7.29 -12.27
CA GLU A 133 -22.08 7.69 -11.44
C GLU A 133 -22.37 6.62 -10.36
N GLN A 134 -22.49 5.35 -10.76
CA GLN A 134 -22.67 4.23 -9.83
C GLN A 134 -21.52 4.10 -8.81
N ALA A 135 -20.28 4.33 -9.23
CA ALA A 135 -19.13 4.36 -8.31
C ALA A 135 -19.24 5.55 -7.35
N SER A 136 -19.63 6.73 -7.85
CA SER A 136 -19.77 7.96 -7.08
C SER A 136 -20.84 7.86 -5.99
N GLU A 137 -21.97 7.23 -6.29
CA GLU A 137 -23.03 6.95 -5.30
C GLU A 137 -22.49 6.13 -4.12
N ARG A 138 -21.66 5.11 -4.40
CA ARG A 138 -21.04 4.27 -3.36
C ARG A 138 -19.97 4.99 -2.57
N MET A 139 -19.26 5.92 -3.21
CA MET A 139 -18.17 6.68 -2.60
C MET A 139 -18.65 7.97 -1.94
N GLY A 140 -19.95 8.30 -2.02
CA GLY A 140 -20.56 9.43 -1.32
C GLY A 140 -20.44 10.79 -2.02
N GLY A 141 -20.02 10.83 -3.28
CA GLY A 141 -19.85 12.08 -4.04
C GLY A 141 -19.18 11.88 -5.39
N ALA A 142 -19.02 12.97 -6.14
CA ALA A 142 -18.29 12.95 -7.41
C ALA A 142 -16.77 12.75 -7.18
N PRO A 143 -16.06 12.06 -8.09
CA PRO A 143 -14.61 11.93 -7.98
C PRO A 143 -13.94 13.30 -8.10
N GLU A 144 -12.95 13.55 -7.25
CA GLU A 144 -12.08 14.73 -7.32
C GLU A 144 -11.06 14.57 -8.46
N TYR A 145 -10.68 13.34 -8.77
CA TYR A 145 -9.74 13.04 -9.83
C TYR A 145 -10.20 11.85 -10.67
N VAL A 146 -10.04 12.00 -11.98
CA VAL A 146 -10.33 10.98 -12.99
C VAL A 146 -9.13 10.88 -13.91
N TRP A 147 -8.59 9.68 -14.07
CA TRP A 147 -7.58 9.35 -15.06
C TRP A 147 -8.10 8.25 -15.97
N ARG A 148 -7.85 8.41 -17.27
CA ARG A 148 -8.28 7.47 -18.30
C ARG A 148 -7.05 7.04 -19.10
N SER A 149 -6.96 5.75 -19.37
CA SER A 149 -5.89 5.22 -20.22
C SER A 149 -5.91 5.80 -21.63
N SER A 150 -7.06 6.29 -22.11
CA SER A 150 -7.21 6.97 -23.39
C SER A 150 -6.52 8.35 -23.45
N GLU A 151 -6.28 8.97 -22.29
CA GLU A 151 -5.60 10.26 -22.18
C GLU A 151 -4.09 10.07 -22.00
N GLN A 152 -3.63 8.83 -21.82
CA GLN A 152 -2.23 8.48 -21.65
C GLN A 152 -1.62 8.12 -23.01
N GLU A 153 -0.75 9.00 -23.52
CA GLU A 153 0.04 8.70 -24.71
C GLU A 153 0.86 7.43 -24.51
N GLY A 154 0.84 6.55 -25.52
CA GLY A 154 1.60 5.30 -25.53
C GLY A 154 1.03 4.16 -24.67
N TRP A 155 -0.21 4.25 -24.18
CA TRP A 155 -0.82 3.17 -23.42
C TRP A 155 -1.00 1.89 -24.25
N GLN A 156 -0.45 0.77 -23.77
CA GLN A 156 -0.52 -0.54 -24.45
C GLN A 156 -1.41 -1.57 -23.73
N GLY A 157 -2.02 -1.19 -22.61
CA GLY A 157 -2.89 -2.07 -21.83
C GLY A 157 -4.36 -2.05 -22.28
N PRO A 158 -5.22 -2.86 -21.66
CA PRO A 158 -6.67 -2.72 -21.80
C PRO A 158 -7.15 -1.31 -21.37
N PRO A 159 -8.32 -0.85 -21.85
CA PRO A 159 -8.94 0.38 -21.35
C PRO A 159 -9.05 0.36 -19.82
N ALA A 160 -8.56 1.42 -19.18
CA ALA A 160 -8.53 1.51 -17.73
C ALA A 160 -8.95 2.91 -17.26
N TYR A 161 -9.63 2.92 -16.11
CA TYR A 161 -10.06 4.13 -15.42
C TYR A 161 -9.53 4.07 -14.00
N TRP A 162 -8.99 5.19 -13.54
CA TRP A 162 -8.66 5.39 -12.15
C TRP A 162 -9.41 6.61 -11.64
N LEU A 163 -10.11 6.45 -10.53
CA LEU A 163 -10.98 7.46 -9.95
C LEU A 163 -10.56 7.63 -8.48
N ALA A 164 -10.55 8.87 -7.99
CA ALA A 164 -10.30 9.15 -6.59
C ALA A 164 -11.26 10.23 -6.08
N TRP A 165 -11.78 10.04 -4.87
CA TRP A 165 -12.74 10.91 -4.19
C TRP A 165 -12.06 11.53 -2.97
N SER A 166 -12.19 12.84 -2.72
CA SER A 166 -11.97 13.42 -1.38
C SER A 166 -12.98 12.78 -0.42
N GLY A 167 -12.55 12.28 0.74
CA GLY A 167 -13.46 11.62 1.68
C GLY A 167 -14.53 12.54 2.26
#